data_AF-A0A9C9F774-F1
#
_entry.id   AF-A0A9C9F774-F1
#
_cell.length_a   1.000
_cell.length_b   1.000
_cell.length_c   1.000
_cell.angle_alpha   90.00
_cell.angle_beta   90.00
_cell.angle_gamma   90.00
#
_symmetry.space_group_name_H-M   'P 1'
#
loop_
_entity.id
_entity.type
_entity.pdbx_description
1 polymer ?
#
loop_
_entity_poly.entity_id
_entity_poly.type
_entity_poly.pdbx_seq_one_letter_code
_entity_poly.pdbx_strand_id
1 'polypeptide(L)'
;SRGLHIDGVTHVINYDLPQNAEDYVHRIGRTARAGADGMAITLACEKYVHSLADVEKYIRQKIPVMPLTDEMIVTDYLKMPGRARKKEIQPHRKRAKVPTRGRVTGRKVQRPK
;
A
#
# COMPACT_ATOMS: atom_id res chain seq x y z
N SER A 1 -12.78 5.69 -5.94
CA SER A 1 -11.40 5.22 -6.21
C SER A 1 -11.46 4.05 -7.19
N ARG A 2 -10.58 4.00 -8.20
CA ARG A 2 -10.48 2.81 -9.07
C ARG A 2 -9.85 1.70 -8.24
N GLY A 3 -10.63 0.65 -7.96
CA GLY A 3 -10.27 -0.40 -7.02
C GLY A 3 -9.11 -1.24 -7.54
N LEU A 4 -8.07 -1.39 -6.74
CA LEU A 4 -7.04 -2.40 -6.95
C LEU A 4 -7.74 -3.77 -6.95
N HIS A 5 -7.73 -4.46 -8.08
CA HIS A 5 -8.23 -5.83 -8.22
C HIS A 5 -7.06 -6.77 -7.96
N ILE A 6 -7.17 -7.56 -6.90
CA ILE A 6 -6.19 -8.61 -6.58
C ILE A 6 -6.95 -9.92 -6.65
N ASP A 7 -6.48 -10.83 -7.48
CA ASP A 7 -7.06 -12.15 -7.62
C ASP A 7 -6.64 -13.04 -6.44
N GLY A 8 -7.54 -13.93 -6.02
CA GLY A 8 -7.22 -14.95 -5.01
C GLY A 8 -7.00 -14.43 -3.59
N VAL A 9 -7.59 -13.29 -3.23
CA VAL A 9 -7.58 -12.84 -1.83
C VAL A 9 -8.35 -13.87 -0.99
N THR A 10 -7.66 -14.51 -0.04
CA THR A 10 -8.28 -15.51 0.86
C THR A 10 -8.75 -14.88 2.16
N HIS A 11 -8.05 -13.84 2.64
CA HIS A 11 -8.32 -13.19 3.92
C HIS A 11 -8.39 -11.68 3.76
N VAL A 12 -9.39 -11.09 4.41
CA VAL A 12 -9.49 -9.65 4.62
C VAL A 12 -9.40 -9.38 6.11
N ILE A 13 -8.45 -8.54 6.53
CA ILE A 13 -8.29 -8.14 7.93
C ILE A 13 -8.61 -6.65 8.03
N ASN A 14 -9.72 -6.33 8.69
CA ASN A 14 -10.03 -4.97 9.08
C ASN A 14 -9.28 -4.67 10.39
N TYR A 15 -8.25 -3.84 10.32
CA TYR A 15 -7.51 -3.41 11.51
C TYR A 15 -8.40 -2.60 12.46
N ASP A 16 -9.27 -1.77 11.89
CA ASP A 16 -10.34 -1.08 12.62
C ASP A 16 -11.67 -1.38 11.93
N LEU A 17 -12.73 -1.47 12.73
CA LEU A 17 -14.10 -1.60 12.23
C LEU A 17 -14.48 -0.34 11.41
N PRO A 18 -14.93 -0.50 10.15
CA PRO A 18 -15.42 0.63 9.36
C PRO A 18 -16.61 1.33 10.02
N GLN A 19 -16.65 2.66 9.96
CA GLN A 19 -17.74 3.45 10.54
C GLN A 19 -19.03 3.38 9.71
N ASN A 20 -18.92 3.06 8.42
CA ASN A 20 -20.07 2.84 7.52
C ASN A 20 -20.17 1.34 7.17
N ALA A 21 -21.39 0.80 7.22
CA ALA A 21 -21.68 -0.59 6.87
C ALA A 21 -21.44 -0.92 5.38
N GLU A 22 -21.67 0.03 4.48
CA GLU A 22 -21.38 -0.13 3.05
C GLU A 22 -19.87 -0.31 2.81
N ASP A 23 -19.04 0.47 3.52
CA ASP A 23 -17.59 0.33 3.47
C ASP A 23 -17.12 -1.04 3.98
N TYR A 24 -17.77 -1.58 5.02
CA TYR A 24 -17.49 -2.93 5.48
C TYR A 24 -17.72 -3.96 4.37
N VAL A 25 -18.88 -3.93 3.71
CA VAL A 25 -19.20 -4.84 2.60
C VAL A 25 -18.23 -4.68 1.43
N HIS A 26 -17.88 -3.45 1.06
CA HIS A 26 -16.92 -3.18 0.00
C HIS A 26 -15.49 -3.65 0.29
N ARG A 27 -15.09 -3.69 1.58
CA ARG A 27 -13.81 -4.24 2.03
C ARG A 27 -13.82 -5.76 2.01
N ILE A 28 -14.83 -6.39 2.61
CA ILE A 28 -14.85 -7.86 2.69
C ILE A 28 -15.14 -8.50 1.33
N GLY A 29 -15.79 -7.80 0.41
CA GLY A 29 -16.02 -8.25 -0.97
C GLY A 29 -14.75 -8.43 -1.82
N ARG A 30 -13.56 -8.35 -1.22
CA ARG A 30 -12.28 -8.73 -1.84
C ARG A 30 -12.03 -10.23 -1.78
N THR A 31 -12.57 -10.94 -0.77
CA THR A 31 -12.42 -12.40 -0.61
C THR A 31 -13.67 -13.16 -1.10
N ALA A 32 -13.64 -14.50 -1.03
CA ALA A 32 -14.74 -15.41 -1.34
C ALA A 32 -15.39 -15.20 -2.74
N ARG A 33 -14.55 -14.97 -3.77
CA ARG A 33 -15.00 -14.75 -5.15
C ARG A 33 -15.01 -16.05 -5.93
N ALA A 34 -15.84 -16.11 -6.98
CA ALA A 34 -15.93 -17.25 -7.91
C ALA A 34 -16.19 -18.60 -7.21
N GLY A 35 -16.97 -18.61 -6.12
CA GLY A 35 -17.31 -19.81 -5.38
C GLY A 35 -16.21 -20.36 -4.47
N ALA A 36 -15.08 -19.66 -4.35
CA ALA A 36 -14.06 -19.98 -3.37
C ALA A 36 -14.49 -19.53 -1.95
N ASP A 37 -13.97 -20.22 -0.95
CA ASP A 37 -14.10 -19.79 0.44
C ASP A 37 -13.23 -18.55 0.74
N GLY A 38 -13.60 -17.82 1.78
CA GLY A 38 -12.87 -16.64 2.21
C GLY A 38 -13.20 -16.25 3.64
N MET A 39 -12.25 -15.60 4.30
CA MET A 39 -12.41 -15.17 5.69
C MET A 39 -12.25 -13.65 5.82
N ALA A 40 -13.14 -13.04 6.60
CA ALA A 40 -13.02 -11.65 7.00
C ALA A 40 -12.89 -11.58 8.53
N ILE A 41 -11.78 -11.00 9.00
CA ILE A 41 -11.49 -10.81 10.42
C ILE A 41 -11.51 -9.31 10.68
N THR A 42 -12.22 -8.88 11.72
CA THR A 42 -12.21 -7.48 12.14
C THR A 42 -11.70 -7.40 13.56
N LEU A 43 -10.67 -6.58 13.78
CA LEU A 43 -10.23 -6.24 15.12
C LEU A 43 -11.13 -5.13 15.63
N ALA A 44 -11.77 -5.38 16.76
CA ALA A 44 -12.65 -4.43 17.41
C ALA A 44 -12.25 -4.29 18.88
N CYS A 45 -12.14 -3.06 19.35
CA CYS A 45 -12.02 -2.73 20.75
C CYS A 45 -13.18 -1.80 21.16
N GLU A 46 -13.30 -1.53 22.45
CA GLU A 46 -14.38 -0.71 23.03
C GLU A 46 -14.55 0.65 22.31
N LYS A 47 -13.47 1.23 21.79
CA LYS A 47 -13.48 2.52 21.10
C LYS A 47 -13.99 2.47 19.66
N TYR A 48 -13.89 1.32 19.00
CA TYR A 48 -14.15 1.20 17.56
C TYR A 48 -15.32 0.29 17.22
N VAL A 49 -15.94 -0.35 18.22
CA VAL A 49 -17.07 -1.28 18.03
C VAL A 49 -18.42 -0.57 17.81
N HIS A 50 -18.47 0.77 17.87
CA HIS A 50 -19.73 1.52 17.83
C HIS A 50 -20.57 1.28 16.58
N SER A 51 -19.94 1.08 15.41
CA SER A 51 -20.63 0.81 14.14
C SER A 51 -21.00 -0.66 13.92
N LEU A 52 -20.68 -1.56 14.87
CA LEU A 52 -20.92 -3.00 14.70
C LEU A 52 -22.42 -3.30 14.54
N ALA A 53 -23.26 -2.64 15.33
CA ALA A 53 -24.71 -2.83 15.27
C ALA A 53 -25.27 -2.43 13.89
N ASP A 54 -24.76 -1.35 13.30
CA ASP A 54 -25.17 -0.88 11.98
C ASP A 54 -24.69 -1.83 10.88
N VAL A 55 -23.47 -2.35 10.99
CA VAL A 55 -22.93 -3.37 10.09
C VAL A 55 -23.81 -4.62 10.12
N GLU A 56 -24.06 -5.19 11.31
CA GLU A 56 -24.87 -6.40 11.49
C GLU A 56 -26.30 -6.22 10.96
N LYS A 57 -26.89 -5.05 11.20
CA LYS A 57 -28.21 -4.69 10.66
C LYS A 57 -28.20 -4.64 9.14
N TYR A 58 -27.15 -4.06 8.54
CA TYR A 58 -27.01 -3.94 7.09
C TYR A 58 -26.85 -5.31 6.42
N ILE A 59 -26.00 -6.19 6.97
CA ILE A 59 -25.76 -7.54 6.45
C ILE A 59 -26.84 -8.55 6.87
N ARG A 60 -27.76 -8.15 7.77
CA ARG A 60 -28.87 -8.95 8.30
C ARG A 60 -28.43 -10.24 9.01
N GLN A 61 -27.24 -10.23 9.60
CA GLN A 61 -26.69 -11.36 10.35
C GLN A 61 -25.78 -10.86 11.47
N LYS A 62 -25.65 -11.66 12.53
CA LYS A 62 -24.70 -11.40 13.61
C LYS A 62 -23.30 -11.81 13.18
N ILE A 63 -22.31 -11.00 13.55
CA ILE A 63 -20.90 -11.35 13.35
C ILE A 63 -20.45 -12.13 14.60
N PRO A 64 -19.91 -13.35 14.46
CA PRO A 64 -19.36 -14.08 15.60
C PRO A 64 -18.24 -13.28 16.26
N VAL A 65 -18.36 -13.08 17.57
CA VAL A 65 -17.34 -12.37 18.37
C VAL A 65 -16.56 -13.40 19.17
N MET A 66 -15.24 -13.31 19.09
CA MET A 66 -14.32 -14.13 19.87
C MET A 66 -13.38 -13.19 20.66
N PRO A 67 -13.31 -13.33 21.99
CA PRO A 67 -12.34 -12.56 22.78
C PRO A 67 -10.92 -13.01 22.45
N LEU A 68 -9.97 -12.07 22.49
CA LEU A 68 -8.55 -12.40 22.39
C LEU A 68 -8.11 -13.04 23.71
N THR A 69 -7.60 -14.27 23.67
CA THR A 69 -7.04 -14.95 24.85
C THR A 69 -5.53 -14.80 24.88
N ASP A 70 -4.93 -14.96 26.07
CA ASP A 70 -3.48 -14.80 26.26
C ASP A 70 -2.67 -15.79 25.41
N GLU A 71 -3.20 -16.99 25.15
CA GLU A 71 -2.57 -18.01 24.31
C GLU A 71 -2.51 -17.62 22.83
N MET A 72 -3.39 -16.70 22.39
CA MET A 72 -3.41 -16.19 21.03
C MET A 72 -2.40 -15.06 20.80
N ILE A 73 -1.80 -14.51 21.87
CA ILE A 73 -0.82 -13.45 21.77
C ILE A 73 0.52 -14.04 21.33
N VAL A 74 0.91 -13.70 20.10
CA VAL A 74 2.23 -14.07 19.59
C VAL A 74 3.30 -13.22 20.28
N THR A 75 4.04 -13.81 21.22
CA THR A 75 5.06 -13.14 22.03
C THR A 75 6.46 -13.22 21.43
N ASP A 76 6.66 -14.12 20.48
CA ASP A 76 7.94 -14.43 19.83
C ASP A 76 8.01 -13.88 18.40
N TYR A 77 7.21 -12.86 18.07
CA TYR A 77 7.19 -12.20 16.75
C TYR A 77 8.60 -11.65 16.45
N LEU A 78 9.40 -12.50 15.80
CA LEU A 78 10.77 -12.23 15.41
C LEU A 78 10.79 -10.86 14.75
N LYS A 79 11.57 -9.94 15.33
CA LYS A 79 12.00 -8.69 14.68
C LYS A 79 12.36 -9.08 13.25
N MET A 80 11.50 -8.76 12.28
CA MET A 80 11.82 -9.00 10.88
C MET A 80 13.22 -8.44 10.67
N PRO A 81 14.20 -9.23 10.19
CA PRO A 81 15.52 -8.69 9.94
C PRO A 81 15.32 -7.54 8.97
N GLY A 82 15.52 -6.31 9.48
CA GLY A 82 15.18 -5.10 8.75
C GLY A 82 15.77 -5.23 7.36
N ARG A 83 14.90 -5.17 6.34
CA ARG A 83 15.28 -5.35 4.93
C ARG A 83 16.55 -4.55 4.70
N ALA A 84 17.69 -5.23 4.58
CA ALA A 84 18.97 -4.56 4.42
C ALA A 84 18.82 -3.61 3.23
N ARG A 85 18.88 -2.30 3.48
CA ARG A 85 18.82 -1.30 2.41
C ARG A 85 19.92 -1.70 1.43
N LYS A 86 19.55 -2.22 0.25
CA LYS A 86 20.52 -2.40 -0.85
C LYS A 86 21.13 -1.01 -1.05
N LYS A 87 22.43 -0.88 -0.74
CA LYS A 87 23.17 0.34 -1.07
C LYS A 87 22.98 0.56 -2.57
N GLU A 88 22.31 1.64 -2.93
CA GLU A 88 22.16 2.08 -4.31
C GLU A 88 23.56 2.22 -4.88
N ILE A 89 23.92 1.35 -5.83
CA ILE A 89 25.15 1.49 -6.59
C ILE A 89 24.92 2.69 -7.50
N GLN A 90 25.45 3.85 -7.11
CA GLN A 90 25.42 5.03 -7.98
C GLN A 90 26.16 4.70 -9.27
N PRO A 91 25.53 4.84 -10.45
CA PRO A 91 26.23 4.60 -11.71
C PRO A 91 27.29 5.66 -11.91
N HIS A 92 28.54 5.23 -11.99
CA HIS A 92 29.68 6.09 -12.29
C HIS A 92 29.52 6.65 -13.71
N ARG A 93 29.01 7.88 -13.82
CA ARG A 93 28.89 8.61 -15.09
C ARG A 93 30.29 8.83 -15.67
N LYS A 94 30.66 8.04 -16.70
CA LYS A 94 31.83 8.32 -17.54
C LYS A 94 31.59 9.65 -18.27
N ARG A 95 32.41 10.67 -17.98
CA ARG A 95 32.42 11.93 -18.73
C ARG A 95 32.81 11.66 -20.19
N ALA A 96 31.91 11.93 -21.12
CA ALA A 96 32.24 11.97 -22.55
C ALA A 96 33.02 13.25 -22.86
N LYS A 97 34.18 13.13 -23.51
CA LYS A 97 34.96 14.27 -24.05
C LYS A 97 34.23 14.84 -25.28
N VAL A 98 33.91 16.13 -25.25
CA VAL A 98 33.37 16.88 -26.40
C VAL A 98 34.55 17.36 -27.26
N PRO A 99 34.59 17.12 -28.59
CA PRO A 99 35.56 17.75 -29.47
C PRO A 99 34.99 19.07 -30.01
N THR A 100 35.62 20.20 -29.66
CA THR A 100 35.29 21.50 -30.26
C THR A 100 36.06 21.69 -31.57
N ARG A 101 35.32 21.69 -32.69
CA ARG A 101 35.79 22.08 -34.03
C ARG A 101 36.13 23.58 -34.05
N GLY A 102 37.27 23.90 -34.67
CA GLY A 102 37.81 25.25 -34.78
C GLY A 102 36.97 26.22 -35.61
N ARG A 103 37.13 27.51 -35.32
CA ARG A 103 36.55 28.61 -36.08
C ARG A 103 37.64 29.64 -36.40
N VAL A 104 37.98 29.74 -37.67
CA VAL A 104 38.85 30.76 -38.26
C VAL A 104 38.09 32.10 -38.23
N THR A 105 38.69 33.16 -37.68
CA THR A 105 38.13 34.53 -37.74
C THR A 105 38.91 35.39 -38.72
N GLY A 106 38.19 35.88 -39.73
CA GLY A 106 38.68 36.76 -40.79
C GLY A 106 38.80 38.23 -40.35
N ARG A 107 39.60 38.95 -41.14
CA ARG A 107 40.18 40.30 -40.97
C ARG A 107 39.21 41.47 -40.75
N LYS A 108 39.76 42.46 -40.03
CA LYS A 108 39.44 43.89 -39.92
C LYS A 108 38.92 44.54 -41.21
N VAL A 109 37.97 45.47 -41.07
CA VAL A 109 38.02 46.79 -41.75
C VAL A 109 37.36 47.86 -40.85
N GLN A 110 38.08 48.95 -40.63
CA GLN A 110 37.70 50.17 -39.92
C GLN A 110 37.40 51.24 -40.99
N ARG A 111 36.37 52.09 -40.82
CA ARG A 111 36.19 53.29 -41.65
C ARG A 111 35.68 54.49 -40.83
N PRO A 112 35.98 55.73 -41.26
CA PRO A 112 36.22 56.85 -40.34
C PRO A 112 35.26 58.04 -40.48
N LYS A 113 35.44 58.96 -39.50
CA LYS A 113 34.91 60.33 -39.28
C LYS A 113 33.44 60.46 -38.93
#